data_AF-A0A2H0ZA99-F1
#
_entry.id   AF-A0A2H0ZA99-F1
#
_cell.length_a   1.000
_cell.length_b   1.000
_cell.length_c   1.000
_cell.angle_alpha   90.00
_cell.angle_beta   90.00
_cell.angle_gamma   90.00
#
_symmetry.space_group_name_H-M   'P 1'
#
loop_
_entity.id
_entity.type
_entity.pdbx_description
1 polymer ?
#
loop_
_entity_poly.entity_id
_entity_poly.type
_entity_poly.pdbx_seq_one_letter_code
_entity_poly.pdbx_strand_id
1 'polypeptide(L)'
;MIGKKASGKNLLLGFLFLVAFLFIFSKGFVKLARNSFKLYSVKKQKSELINENKNLLRDMELIKKNEYLEHFARINYGLKKDAEIEYRFTPPGKSE
;
A
#
# COMPACT_ATOMS: atom_id res chain seq x y z
N MET A 1 -42.93 -45.75 -6.90
CA MET A 1 -41.97 -45.97 -5.79
C MET A 1 -41.95 -44.75 -4.89
N ILE A 2 -42.55 -44.90 -3.70
CA ILE A 2 -42.40 -44.19 -2.43
C ILE A 2 -41.84 -42.75 -2.51
N GLY A 3 -42.74 -41.76 -2.54
CA GLY A 3 -42.44 -40.38 -2.15
C GLY A 3 -42.17 -40.32 -0.65
N LYS A 4 -40.90 -40.23 -0.25
CA LYS A 4 -40.53 -39.98 1.15
C LYS A 4 -41.09 -38.62 1.57
N LYS A 5 -42.10 -38.62 2.44
CA LYS A 5 -42.66 -37.41 3.05
C LYS A 5 -41.54 -36.71 3.82
N ALA A 6 -41.06 -35.58 3.30
CA ALA A 6 -39.99 -34.82 3.95
C ALA A 6 -40.46 -34.39 5.35
N SER A 7 -39.68 -34.71 6.38
CA SER A 7 -39.91 -34.21 7.74
C SER A 7 -39.94 -32.68 7.71
N GLY A 8 -40.91 -32.06 8.40
CA GLY A 8 -41.09 -30.60 8.38
C GLY A 8 -39.82 -29.82 8.74
N LYS A 9 -38.92 -30.41 9.54
CA LYS A 9 -37.61 -29.86 9.87
C LYS A 9 -36.67 -29.79 8.66
N ASN A 10 -36.70 -30.77 7.77
CA ASN A 10 -35.86 -30.81 6.56
C ASN A 10 -36.35 -29.82 5.50
N LEU A 11 -37.66 -29.59 5.44
CA LEU A 11 -38.27 -28.55 4.61
C LEU A 11 -37.87 -27.14 5.09
N LEU A 12 -37.90 -26.92 6.40
CA LEU A 12 -37.52 -25.63 7.00
C LEU A 12 -36.02 -25.34 6.80
N LEU A 13 -35.17 -26.35 6.95
CA LEU A 13 -33.73 -26.22 6.68
C LEU A 13 -33.45 -25.92 5.21
N GLY A 14 -34.14 -26.60 4.29
CA GLY A 14 -34.03 -26.33 2.85
C GLY A 14 -34.50 -24.93 2.47
N PHE A 15 -35.59 -24.45 3.08
CA PHE A 15 -36.08 -23.09 2.88
C PHE A 15 -35.10 -22.04 3.40
N LEU A 16 -34.53 -22.23 4.58
CA LEU A 16 -33.51 -21.34 5.15
C LEU A 16 -32.28 -21.26 4.22
N PHE A 17 -31.85 -22.41 3.69
CA PHE A 17 -30.74 -22.47 2.75
C PHE A 17 -31.03 -21.72 1.44
N LEU A 18 -32.26 -21.86 0.91
CA LEU A 18 -32.70 -21.14 -0.29
C LEU A 18 -32.69 -19.62 -0.08
N VAL A 19 -33.19 -19.16 1.07
CA VAL A 19 -33.19 -17.72 1.42
C VAL A 19 -31.77 -17.19 1.55
N ALA A 20 -30.88 -17.92 2.23
CA ALA A 20 -29.47 -17.54 2.35
C ALA A 20 -28.78 -17.48 0.98
N PHE A 21 -29.07 -18.45 0.10
CA PHE A 21 -28.54 -18.48 -1.25
C PHE A 21 -29.01 -17.28 -2.07
N LEU A 22 -30.31 -16.98 -2.09
CA LEU A 22 -30.85 -15.81 -2.78
C LEU A 22 -30.25 -14.49 -2.27
N PHE A 23 -29.95 -14.42 -0.97
CA PHE A 23 -29.34 -13.23 -0.36
C PHE A 23 -27.89 -13.04 -0.80
N ILE A 24 -27.07 -14.10 -0.79
CA ILE A 24 -25.66 -14.06 -1.19
C ILE A 24 -25.51 -13.78 -2.69
N PHE A 25 -26.36 -14.39 -3.51
CA PHE A 25 -26.34 -14.21 -4.98
C PHE A 25 -27.09 -12.94 -5.43
N SER A 26 -27.67 -12.19 -4.49
CA SER A 26 -28.25 -10.89 -4.82
C SER A 26 -27.15 -9.95 -5.31
N LYS A 27 -27.45 -9.22 -6.40
CA LYS A 27 -26.56 -8.17 -6.91
C LYS A 27 -26.25 -7.11 -5.85
N GLY A 28 -27.12 -6.94 -4.85
CA GLY A 28 -26.93 -6.03 -3.72
C GLY A 28 -25.80 -6.45 -2.80
N PHE A 29 -25.77 -7.73 -2.38
CA PHE A 29 -24.73 -8.24 -1.49
C PHE A 29 -23.35 -8.21 -2.16
N VAL A 30 -23.26 -8.63 -3.42
CA VAL A 30 -21.99 -8.58 -4.20
C VAL A 30 -21.49 -7.14 -4.36
N LYS A 31 -22.39 -6.19 -4.65
CA LYS A 31 -22.04 -4.75 -4.71
C LYS A 31 -21.55 -4.23 -3.37
N LEU A 32 -22.22 -4.60 -2.27
CA LEU A 32 -21.82 -4.19 -0.92
C LEU A 32 -20.42 -4.71 -0.58
N ALA A 33 -20.16 -6.00 -0.80
CA ALA A 33 -18.85 -6.61 -0.58
C ALA A 33 -17.76 -5.91 -1.40
N ARG A 34 -18.01 -5.65 -2.70
CA ARG A 34 -17.07 -4.92 -3.56
C ARG A 34 -16.84 -3.49 -3.08
N ASN A 35 -17.88 -2.79 -2.65
CA ASN A 35 -17.77 -1.43 -2.14
C ASN A 35 -16.99 -1.38 -0.82
N SER A 36 -17.20 -2.33 0.07
CA SER A 36 -16.43 -2.45 1.32
C SER A 36 -14.94 -2.67 1.03
N PHE A 37 -14.62 -3.53 0.07
CA PHE A 37 -13.22 -3.74 -0.34
C PHE A 37 -12.60 -2.48 -0.96
N LYS A 38 -13.34 -1.80 -1.84
CA LYS A 38 -12.89 -0.50 -2.39
C LYS A 38 -12.71 0.56 -1.31
N LEU A 39 -13.60 0.62 -0.32
CA LEU A 39 -13.48 1.55 0.79
C LEU A 39 -12.22 1.27 1.60
N TYR A 40 -11.92 -0.01 1.85
CA TYR A 40 -10.69 -0.41 2.51
C TYR A 40 -9.44 0.00 1.72
N SER A 41 -9.40 -0.26 0.40
CA SER A 41 -8.27 0.14 -0.43
C SER A 41 -8.07 1.66 -0.47
N VAL A 42 -9.16 2.43 -0.56
CA VAL A 42 -9.12 3.90 -0.55
C VAL A 42 -8.64 4.43 0.79
N LYS A 43 -9.07 3.83 1.92
CA LYS A 43 -8.57 4.20 3.25
C LYS A 43 -7.07 3.93 3.38
N LYS A 44 -6.59 2.80 2.86
CA LYS A 44 -5.16 2.47 2.84
C LYS A 44 -4.37 3.51 2.02
N GLN A 45 -4.80 3.79 0.79
CA GLN A 45 -4.18 4.81 -0.06
C GLN A 45 -4.18 6.19 0.58
N LYS A 46 -5.27 6.59 1.24
CA LYS A 46 -5.32 7.84 2.01
C LYS A 46 -4.25 7.88 3.10
N SER A 47 -4.07 6.79 3.84
CA SER A 47 -3.04 6.73 4.89
C SER A 47 -1.63 6.80 4.30
N GLU A 48 -1.38 6.14 3.18
CA GLU A 48 -0.10 6.19 2.47
C GLU A 48 0.21 7.62 2.01
N LEU A 49 -0.76 8.29 1.37
CA LEU A 49 -0.63 9.68 0.93
C LEU A 49 -0.42 10.66 2.09
N ILE A 50 -1.07 10.46 3.24
CA ILE A 50 -0.84 11.30 4.42
C ILE A 50 0.60 11.15 4.92
N ASN A 51 1.11 9.92 4.96
CA ASN A 51 2.48 9.65 5.40
C ASN A 51 3.51 10.22 4.40
N GLU A 52 3.27 10.06 3.11
CA GLU A 52 4.11 10.62 2.06
C GLU A 52 4.13 12.14 2.12
N ASN A 53 2.96 12.79 2.24
CA ASN A 53 2.89 14.24 2.40
C ASN A 53 3.65 14.72 3.65
N LYS A 54 3.54 14.01 4.78
CA LYS A 54 4.30 14.33 5.99
C LYS A 54 5.82 14.21 5.78
N ASN A 55 6.26 13.21 5.02
CA ASN A 55 7.67 13.04 4.69
C ASN A 55 8.16 14.14 3.75
N LEU A 56 7.41 14.44 2.69
CA LEU A 56 7.74 15.52 1.75
C LEU A 56 7.81 16.88 2.46
N LEU A 57 6.88 17.19 3.37
CA LEU A 57 6.93 18.43 4.15
C LEU A 57 8.20 18.50 5.02
N ARG A 58 8.60 17.38 5.65
CA ARG A 58 9.85 17.31 6.40
C ARG A 58 11.06 17.53 5.49
N ASP A 59 11.08 16.89 4.33
CA ASP A 59 12.17 17.02 3.36
C ASP A 59 12.25 18.45 2.82
N MET A 60 11.11 19.12 2.58
CA MET A 60 11.07 20.54 2.24
C MET A 60 11.63 21.44 3.34
N GLU A 61 11.34 21.16 4.61
CA GLU A 61 11.93 21.89 5.74
C GLU A 61 13.44 21.69 5.83
N LEU A 62 13.92 20.49 5.52
CA LEU A 62 15.36 20.18 5.46
C LEU A 62 16.02 20.88 4.28
N ILE A 63 15.42 20.85 3.09
CA ILE A 63 15.91 21.50 1.87
C ILE A 63 16.05 23.02 2.04
N LYS A 64 15.17 23.67 2.82
CA LYS A 64 15.32 25.10 3.15
C LYS A 64 16.63 25.41 3.89
N LYS A 65 17.27 24.40 4.50
CA LYS A 65 18.61 24.52 5.07
C LYS A 65 19.63 24.17 3.98
N ASN A 66 20.33 25.18 3.46
CA ASN A 66 21.34 25.03 2.39
C ASN A 66 22.34 23.88 2.63
N GLU A 67 22.71 23.65 3.89
CA GLU A 67 23.64 22.59 4.31
C GLU A 67 23.12 21.18 4.00
N TYR A 68 21.81 20.95 4.14
CA TYR A 68 21.20 19.66 3.82
C TYR A 68 21.22 19.40 2.31
N LEU A 69 20.95 20.44 1.51
CA LEU A 69 20.95 20.33 0.06
C LEU A 69 22.36 20.00 -0.46
N GLU A 70 23.38 20.63 0.11
CA GLU A 70 24.77 20.38 -0.22
C GLU A 70 25.21 18.97 0.20
N HIS A 71 24.83 18.52 1.41
CA HIS A 71 25.09 17.15 1.86
C HIS A 71 24.38 16.11 0.97
N PHE A 72 23.11 16.34 0.63
CA PHE A 72 22.34 15.46 -0.25
C PHE A 72 22.94 15.36 -1.66
N ALA A 73 23.38 16.49 -2.23
CA ALA A 73 24.06 16.57 -3.52
C ALA A 73 25.38 15.79 -3.54
N ARG A 74 26.18 15.91 -2.47
CA ARG A 74 27.45 15.18 -2.33
C ARG A 74 27.26 13.67 -2.25
N ILE A 75 26.31 13.22 -1.43
CA ILE A 75 26.09 11.78 -1.19
C ILE A 75 25.43 11.09 -2.39
N ASN A 76 24.40 11.69 -2.98
CA ASN A 76 23.61 11.00 -4.01
C ASN A 76 24.13 11.22 -5.43
N TYR A 77 24.79 12.36 -5.69
CA TYR A 77 25.21 12.74 -7.04
C TYR A 77 26.72 12.93 -7.18
N GLY A 78 27.50 12.74 -6.10
CA GLY A 78 28.94 12.93 -6.12
C GLY A 78 29.36 14.36 -6.48
N LEU A 79 28.43 15.33 -6.32
CA LEU A 79 28.66 16.72 -6.67
C LEU A 79 29.66 17.33 -5.69
N LYS A 80 30.57 18.14 -6.23
CA LYS A 80 31.61 18.85 -5.49
C LYS A 80 31.51 20.33 -5.80
N LYS A 81 31.97 21.17 -4.87
CA LYS A 81 32.11 22.60 -5.16
C LYS A 81 33.29 22.79 -6.12
N ASP A 82 33.19 23.80 -7.00
CA ASP A 82 34.22 24.10 -8.01
C ASP A 82 35.61 24.36 -7.41
N ALA A 83 35.68 24.75 -6.13
CA ALA A 83 36.92 25.02 -5.40
C ALA A 83 37.43 23.86 -4.53
N GLU A 84 36.85 22.65 -4.61
CA GLU A 84 37.28 21.49 -3.81
C GLU A 84 38.33 20.63 -4.51
N ILE A 85 39.42 20.35 -3.80
CA ILE A 85 40.49 19.47 -4.27
C ILE A 85 40.13 18.02 -3.92
N GLU A 86 39.93 17.17 -4.91
CA GLU A 86 39.74 15.73 -4.70
C GLU A 86 41.10 15.03 -4.51
N TYR A 87 41.36 14.53 -3.30
CA TYR A 87 42.50 13.66 -3.03
C TYR A 87 42.13 12.20 -3.32
N ARG A 88 42.61 11.66 -4.46
CA ARG A 88 42.48 10.23 -4.78
C ARG A 88 43.72 9.49 -4.29
N PHE A 89 43.60 8.74 -3.20
CA PHE A 89 44.67 7.85 -2.77
C PHE A 89 44.71 6.61 -3.66
N THR A 90 45.85 6.37 -4.31
CA THR A 90 46.16 5.06 -4.86
C THR A 90 46.35 4.10 -3.68
N PRO A 91 45.64 2.96 -3.64
CA PRO A 91 45.83 1.98 -2.58
C PRO A 91 47.29 1.49 -2.59
N PRO A 92 47.95 1.35 -1.43
CA PRO A 92 49.32 0.87 -1.34
C PRO A 92 49.38 -0.56 -1.89
N GLY A 93 50.12 -0.77 -2.98
CA GLY A 93 50.24 -2.06 -3.66
C GLY A 93 50.15 -2.03 -5.19
N LYS A 94 49.97 -0.86 -5.81
CA LYS A 94 50.09 -0.66 -7.28
C LYS A 94 51.04 0.48 -7.64
N SER A 95 52.19 0.52 -6.99
CA SER A 95 53.37 1.22 -7.49
C SER A 95 54.37 0.14 -7.90
N GLU A 96 54.70 0.15 -9.20
CA GLU A 96 55.67 -0.66 -9.96
C GLU A 96 56.50 -1.73 -9.23
#